data_AF-A0A1S8AAC4-F1
#
_entry.id   AF-A0A1S8AAC4-F1
#
_cell.length_a   1.000
_cell.length_b   1.000
_cell.length_c   1.000
_cell.angle_alpha   90.00
_cell.angle_beta   90.00
_cell.angle_gamma   90.00
#
_symmetry.space_group_name_H-M   'P 1'
#
loop_
_entity.id
_entity.type
_entity.pdbx_description
1 polymer ?
#
loop_
_entity_poly.entity_id
_entity_poly.type
_entity_poly.pdbx_seq_one_letter_code
_entity_poly.pdbx_strand_id
1 'polypeptide(L)'
;MKQALLGLLAATAVSAVTIGVSSKGGNATGGFHYGLLHEDIDNSGDGGLYAELIRNRAFQSSEGYPSSLSGWFPVNGAHLSLNNLEEPLSKALSTSMNVAPASASGQVGFFNDGFWGIEVKVQKYRGSFWVRGDYGGDFTASLQSNITGERFGVAKVKSRSRANEWVEHEFTLTPNKNAPSSNNTFAITFDAKGLKSESLDFNLISLFPPTYKGRKNGMRIDLVEALEQFHPTLFRLPGGNMLEGRTNTSYWNWKDSIGPLKDRPGFAGVWNYQQTHGLGLLEYLQFAEDLGMELILGVYAGLSLNGDITPEDQFQYFIDEALDEIEFIRGPADSKWGAVRAQLGHPEPWKLEYVEIGNEDWLAGAPAGWNTYKEYRFPLFLEAINKAWFVLAFPMTIT
;
A
#
# COMPACT_ATOMS: atom_id res chain seq x y z
N MET A 1 74.69 -5.70 -17.57
CA MET A 1 73.96 -7.00 -17.51
C MET A 1 73.10 -7.19 -16.23
N LYS A 2 72.83 -6.14 -15.44
CA LYS A 2 71.97 -6.20 -14.23
C LYS A 2 70.54 -5.69 -14.43
N GLN A 3 70.17 -5.26 -15.64
CA GLN A 3 68.80 -4.82 -15.98
C GLN A 3 68.01 -5.87 -16.77
N ALA A 4 68.62 -6.98 -17.17
CA ALA A 4 67.94 -8.06 -17.89
C ALA A 4 67.31 -9.12 -16.96
N LEU A 5 67.63 -9.09 -15.65
CA LEU A 5 67.20 -10.13 -14.71
C LEU A 5 65.96 -9.78 -13.88
N LEU A 6 65.47 -8.53 -13.93
CA LEU A 6 64.24 -8.12 -13.22
C LEU A 6 63.01 -8.01 -14.13
N GLY A 7 63.15 -8.33 -15.43
CA GLY A 7 62.00 -8.52 -16.33
C GLY A 7 61.40 -9.93 -16.28
N LEU A 8 62.02 -10.87 -15.54
CA LEU A 8 61.65 -12.29 -15.55
C LEU A 8 60.94 -12.80 -14.29
N LEU A 9 60.64 -11.93 -13.31
CA LEU A 9 60.05 -12.34 -12.02
C LEU A 9 58.56 -12.00 -11.84
N ALA A 10 57.88 -11.62 -12.91
CA ALA A 10 56.43 -11.44 -12.90
C ALA A 10 55.76 -12.25 -14.03
N ALA A 11 56.21 -13.48 -14.27
CA ALA A 11 55.33 -14.49 -14.84
C ALA A 11 54.46 -15.00 -13.69
N THR A 12 53.42 -14.23 -13.34
CA THR A 12 52.34 -14.72 -12.49
C THR A 12 51.86 -16.03 -13.10
N ALA A 13 52.02 -17.13 -12.35
CA ALA A 13 51.48 -18.43 -12.75
C ALA A 13 49.96 -18.32 -12.73
N VAL A 14 49.38 -17.90 -13.86
CA VAL A 14 47.93 -17.96 -14.06
C VAL A 14 47.62 -19.42 -14.35
N SER A 15 47.25 -20.17 -13.31
CA SER A 15 46.68 -21.50 -13.48
C SER A 15 45.31 -21.37 -14.13
N ALA A 16 45.19 -21.84 -15.37
CA ALA A 16 43.91 -21.89 -16.06
C ALA A 16 43.00 -22.93 -15.38
N VAL A 17 41.80 -22.52 -14.97
CA VAL A 17 40.75 -23.44 -14.55
C VAL A 17 39.97 -23.86 -15.79
N THR A 18 39.92 -25.17 -16.06
CA THR A 18 39.05 -25.71 -17.11
C THR A 18 37.72 -26.10 -16.47
N ILE A 19 36.65 -25.42 -16.86
CA ILE A 19 35.27 -25.76 -16.44
C ILE A 19 34.63 -26.58 -17.55
N GLY A 20 34.39 -27.87 -17.29
CA GLY A 20 33.63 -28.75 -18.18
C GLY A 20 32.15 -28.73 -17.81
N VAL A 21 31.29 -28.33 -18.74
CA VAL A 21 29.83 -28.33 -18.56
C VAL A 21 29.24 -29.52 -19.32
N SER A 22 28.56 -30.43 -18.61
CA SER A 22 27.87 -31.55 -19.24
C SER A 22 26.64 -31.07 -20.02
N SER A 23 26.44 -31.58 -21.24
CA SER A 23 25.26 -31.31 -22.06
C SER A 23 24.08 -32.27 -21.77
N LYS A 24 24.26 -33.22 -20.84
CA LYS A 24 23.27 -34.25 -20.51
C LYS A 24 23.29 -34.56 -19.01
N GLY A 25 22.16 -35.08 -18.51
CA GLY A 25 22.01 -35.49 -17.10
C GLY A 25 21.67 -34.37 -16.12
N GLY A 26 21.33 -33.18 -16.60
CA GLY A 26 20.78 -32.09 -15.78
C GLY A 26 19.25 -32.16 -15.65
N ASN A 27 18.71 -31.43 -14.67
CA ASN A 27 17.26 -31.27 -14.50
C ASN A 27 16.75 -30.05 -15.27
N ALA A 28 15.51 -30.11 -15.77
CA ALA A 28 14.84 -28.93 -16.32
C ALA A 28 14.59 -27.89 -15.23
N THR A 29 14.83 -26.62 -15.53
CA THR A 29 14.51 -25.51 -14.64
C THR A 29 13.00 -25.26 -14.68
N GLY A 30 12.34 -25.26 -13.52
CA GLY A 30 10.88 -25.11 -13.41
C GLY A 30 10.31 -23.71 -13.75
N GLY A 31 11.08 -22.79 -14.31
CA GLY A 31 10.63 -21.42 -14.64
C GLY A 31 10.52 -20.46 -13.44
N PHE A 32 10.23 -20.95 -12.24
CA PHE A 32 9.96 -20.16 -11.03
C PHE A 32 11.18 -19.75 -10.20
N HIS A 33 12.31 -19.43 -10.85
CA HIS A 33 13.58 -19.20 -10.13
C HIS A 33 13.74 -17.77 -9.63
N TYR A 34 13.04 -16.82 -10.26
CA TYR A 34 13.16 -15.39 -9.98
C TYR A 34 11.78 -14.78 -9.83
N GLY A 35 11.57 -14.11 -8.71
CA GLY A 35 10.30 -13.48 -8.38
C GLY A 35 10.50 -12.27 -7.49
N LEU A 36 9.38 -11.66 -7.12
CA LEU A 36 9.30 -10.52 -6.22
C LEU A 36 8.72 -10.97 -4.88
N LEU A 37 9.16 -10.31 -3.83
CA LEU A 37 8.52 -10.30 -2.52
C LEU A 37 8.19 -8.85 -2.23
N HIS A 38 6.96 -8.57 -1.80
CA HIS A 38 6.63 -7.23 -1.35
C HIS A 38 5.98 -7.25 0.03
N GLU A 39 6.58 -6.46 0.91
CA GLU A 39 5.98 -5.95 2.13
C GLU A 39 6.19 -4.44 2.14
N ASP A 40 5.29 -3.68 2.74
CA ASP A 40 5.46 -2.23 2.80
C ASP A 40 6.46 -1.88 3.91
N ILE A 41 7.74 -1.90 3.52
CA ILE A 41 8.95 -1.44 4.23
C ILE A 41 9.58 -0.27 3.47
N ASP A 42 10.23 0.67 4.17
CA ASP A 42 10.90 1.84 3.57
C ASP A 42 10.02 2.66 2.61
N ASN A 43 8.72 2.75 2.91
CA ASN A 43 7.71 3.38 2.04
C ASN A 43 7.66 2.77 0.63
N SER A 44 7.90 1.46 0.51
CA SER A 44 7.79 0.72 -0.76
C SER A 44 6.36 0.53 -1.23
N GLY A 45 5.36 0.50 -0.33
CA GLY A 45 3.95 0.59 -0.67
C GLY A 45 3.49 2.04 -0.70
N ASP A 46 3.06 2.59 0.45
CA ASP A 46 2.67 4.00 0.59
C ASP A 46 3.88 4.93 0.42
N GLY A 47 3.87 5.72 -0.67
CA GLY A 47 4.97 6.58 -1.10
C GLY A 47 5.88 5.94 -2.17
N GLY A 48 5.73 4.64 -2.38
CA GLY A 48 6.46 3.82 -3.33
C GLY A 48 5.54 3.31 -4.42
N LEU A 49 5.44 1.99 -4.57
CA LEU A 49 4.71 1.28 -5.61
C LEU A 49 3.25 1.75 -5.74
N TYR A 50 2.59 2.12 -4.63
CA TYR A 50 1.25 2.71 -4.66
C TYR A 50 1.28 4.15 -5.16
N ALA A 51 0.46 4.49 -6.16
CA ALA A 51 0.57 5.78 -6.86
C ALA A 51 -0.06 7.00 -6.16
N GLU A 52 -0.57 6.84 -4.94
CA GLU A 52 -1.09 7.98 -4.16
C GLU A 52 0.03 8.99 -3.88
N LEU A 53 -0.22 10.26 -4.17
CA LEU A 53 0.75 11.33 -3.96
C LEU A 53 0.57 12.03 -2.61
N ILE A 54 -0.60 11.89 -1.98
CA ILE A 54 -0.94 12.55 -0.72
C ILE A 54 -0.58 11.65 0.45
N ARG A 55 0.40 12.08 1.25
CA ARG A 55 0.72 11.38 2.50
C ARG A 55 -0.29 11.75 3.59
N ASN A 56 -0.56 10.81 4.50
CA ASN A 56 -1.53 11.00 5.60
C ASN A 56 -2.90 11.51 5.08
N ARG A 57 -3.38 10.89 4.00
CA ARG A 57 -4.53 11.38 3.20
C ARG A 57 -5.88 11.39 3.91
N ALA A 58 -6.03 10.58 4.95
CA ALA A 58 -7.31 10.32 5.60
C ALA A 58 -7.23 10.36 7.14
N PHE A 59 -6.12 10.86 7.69
CA PHE A 59 -5.93 11.00 9.15
C PHE A 59 -6.19 9.70 9.91
N GLN A 60 -5.88 8.57 9.28
CA GLN A 60 -6.05 7.24 9.86
C GLN A 60 -5.23 7.15 11.15
N SER A 61 -5.72 6.36 12.09
CA SER A 61 -5.03 6.05 13.33
C SER A 61 -5.01 4.57 13.59
N SER A 62 -3.97 4.12 14.25
CA SER A 62 -3.79 2.74 14.66
C SER A 62 -2.98 2.68 15.96
N GLU A 63 -2.75 1.48 16.47
CA GLU A 63 -1.94 1.28 17.67
C GLU A 63 -0.53 1.87 17.48
N GLY A 64 -0.14 2.78 18.36
CA GLY A 64 1.16 3.48 18.28
C GLY A 64 1.21 4.66 17.31
N TYR A 65 0.19 4.87 16.48
CA TYR A 65 0.11 5.96 15.50
C TYR A 65 -1.21 6.70 15.62
N PRO A 66 -1.32 7.67 16.55
CA PRO A 66 -2.53 8.51 16.65
C PRO A 66 -2.69 9.40 15.41
N SER A 67 -3.94 9.77 15.10
CA SER A 67 -4.24 10.73 14.03
C SER A 67 -3.42 12.00 14.23
N SER A 68 -2.81 12.51 13.16
CA SER A 68 -1.98 13.72 13.19
C SER A 68 -2.22 14.59 11.96
N LEU A 69 -1.75 15.83 12.02
CA LEU A 69 -1.68 16.72 10.85
C LEU A 69 -0.32 16.61 10.12
N SER A 70 0.44 15.52 10.34
CA SER A 70 1.72 15.33 9.66
C SER A 70 1.55 15.42 8.15
N GLY A 71 2.35 16.27 7.51
CA GLY A 71 2.28 16.57 6.08
C GLY A 71 1.28 17.64 5.66
N TRP A 72 0.42 18.11 6.56
CA TRP A 72 -0.58 19.13 6.27
C TRP A 72 -0.21 20.48 6.85
N PHE A 73 -0.33 21.52 6.04
CA PHE A 73 0.08 22.89 6.41
C PHE A 73 -0.98 23.91 5.99
N PRO A 74 -1.20 24.96 6.79
CA PRO A 74 -2.21 25.97 6.49
C PRO A 74 -1.78 26.88 5.33
N VAL A 75 -2.77 27.35 4.57
CA VAL A 75 -2.61 28.39 3.55
C VAL A 75 -3.30 29.67 4.03
N ASN A 76 -2.63 30.81 3.88
CA ASN A 76 -3.15 32.16 4.15
C ASN A 76 -3.77 32.32 5.55
N GLY A 77 -3.12 31.75 6.56
CA GLY A 77 -3.53 31.89 7.96
C GLY A 77 -4.71 31.01 8.37
N ALA A 78 -5.11 30.01 7.56
CA ALA A 78 -6.05 28.99 8.01
C ALA A 78 -5.58 28.32 9.32
N HIS A 79 -6.51 27.98 10.20
CA HIS A 79 -6.24 27.17 11.37
C HIS A 79 -6.64 25.73 11.07
N LEU A 80 -5.67 24.81 11.14
CA LEU A 80 -5.89 23.38 10.95
C LEU A 80 -5.96 22.69 12.31
N SER A 81 -7.00 21.89 12.53
CA SER A 81 -7.14 21.04 13.71
C SER A 81 -7.74 19.69 13.34
N LEU A 82 -7.59 18.69 14.20
CA LEU A 82 -8.25 17.39 14.03
C LEU A 82 -9.58 17.38 14.79
N ASN A 83 -10.61 16.84 14.14
CA ASN A 83 -11.93 16.66 14.72
C ASN A 83 -12.36 15.19 14.65
N ASN A 84 -12.92 14.70 15.75
CA ASN A 84 -13.69 13.45 15.81
C ASN A 84 -15.17 13.81 15.90
N LEU A 85 -15.79 13.99 14.74
CA LEU A 85 -17.20 14.37 14.63
C LEU A 85 -18.11 13.22 15.09
N GLU A 86 -19.32 13.55 15.56
CA GLU A 86 -20.34 12.55 15.89
C GLU A 86 -20.70 11.67 14.68
N GLU A 87 -20.74 12.28 13.49
CA GLU A 87 -20.90 11.59 12.21
C GLU A 87 -19.60 11.70 11.39
N PRO A 88 -18.66 10.75 11.55
CA PRO A 88 -17.45 10.70 10.74
C PRO A 88 -17.74 10.32 9.29
N LEU A 89 -16.72 10.37 8.43
CA LEU A 89 -16.84 9.92 7.04
C LEU A 89 -17.24 8.43 6.97
N SER A 90 -16.65 7.63 7.85
CA SER A 90 -17.00 6.22 8.06
C SER A 90 -16.54 5.77 9.44
N LYS A 91 -16.87 4.53 9.81
CA LYS A 91 -16.30 3.89 11.01
C LYS A 91 -14.78 3.73 10.91
N ALA A 92 -14.25 3.50 9.71
CA ALA A 92 -12.83 3.32 9.46
C ALA A 92 -12.05 4.65 9.46
N LEU A 93 -12.67 5.73 9.02
CA LEU A 93 -12.09 7.07 8.91
C LEU A 93 -12.81 8.04 9.85
N SER A 94 -12.53 7.89 11.15
CA SER A 94 -13.22 8.59 12.23
C SER A 94 -12.72 10.02 12.50
N THR A 95 -11.47 10.30 12.16
CA THR A 95 -10.85 11.62 12.32
C THR A 95 -10.83 12.39 11.01
N SER A 96 -11.13 13.68 11.07
CA SER A 96 -11.07 14.62 9.94
C SER A 96 -10.21 15.83 10.26
N MET A 97 -9.73 16.54 9.23
CA MET A 97 -9.07 17.82 9.40
C MET A 97 -10.09 18.96 9.25
N ASN A 98 -10.27 19.71 10.33
CA ASN A 98 -11.02 20.96 10.31
C ASN A 98 -10.17 22.10 9.78
N VAL A 99 -10.76 22.94 8.95
CA VAL A 99 -10.12 24.09 8.32
C VAL A 99 -10.95 25.33 8.62
N ALA A 100 -10.51 26.12 9.60
CA ALA A 100 -11.15 27.38 9.98
C ALA A 100 -10.39 28.57 9.37
N PRO A 101 -11.07 29.55 8.76
CA PRO A 101 -10.41 30.74 8.25
C PRO A 101 -10.03 31.70 9.39
N ALA A 102 -8.92 32.42 9.26
CA ALA A 102 -8.59 33.52 10.19
C ALA A 102 -9.38 34.83 9.92
N SER A 103 -10.06 34.92 8.78
CA SER A 103 -10.85 36.08 8.36
C SER A 103 -12.08 35.63 7.59
N ALA A 104 -13.18 36.38 7.68
CA ALA A 104 -14.44 36.07 6.99
C ALA A 104 -14.37 36.23 5.45
N SER A 105 -13.23 36.61 4.88
CA SER A 105 -13.04 36.76 3.44
C SER A 105 -11.60 36.48 3.02
N GLY A 106 -11.42 36.10 1.75
CA GLY A 106 -10.12 35.80 1.18
C GLY A 106 -9.90 34.31 0.98
N GLN A 107 -8.91 33.98 0.16
CA GLN A 107 -8.53 32.57 -0.09
C GLN A 107 -7.86 31.99 1.15
N VAL A 108 -8.39 30.86 1.63
CA VAL A 108 -7.84 30.06 2.74
C VAL A 108 -7.77 28.60 2.32
N GLY A 109 -7.04 27.77 3.05
CA GLY A 109 -7.01 26.34 2.79
C GLY A 109 -5.81 25.65 3.41
N PHE A 110 -5.32 24.64 2.73
CA PHE A 110 -4.20 23.82 3.18
C PHE A 110 -3.40 23.27 2.00
N PHE A 111 -2.19 22.79 2.29
CA PHE A 111 -1.40 22.02 1.35
C PHE A 111 -0.81 20.76 2.00
N ASN A 112 -0.53 19.76 1.17
CA ASN A 112 0.20 18.54 1.50
C ASN A 112 1.55 18.52 0.78
N ASP A 113 2.61 18.15 1.49
CA ASP A 113 3.98 18.05 0.97
C ASP A 113 4.29 16.72 0.26
N GLY A 114 3.33 15.79 0.24
CA GLY A 114 3.50 14.47 -0.35
C GLY A 114 4.58 13.65 0.34
N PHE A 115 5.01 12.58 -0.31
CA PHE A 115 6.10 11.74 0.17
C PHE A 115 7.45 12.38 -0.19
N TRP A 116 7.90 13.31 0.66
CA TRP A 116 9.12 14.13 0.47
C TRP A 116 9.13 14.95 -0.83
N GLY A 117 7.95 15.38 -1.27
CA GLY A 117 7.74 16.10 -2.52
C GLY A 117 6.76 15.41 -3.45
N ILE A 118 6.38 16.12 -4.51
CA ILE A 118 5.49 15.62 -5.56
C ILE A 118 6.13 15.92 -6.91
N GLU A 119 6.36 14.89 -7.73
CA GLU A 119 6.77 15.09 -9.11
C GLU A 119 5.60 15.62 -9.95
N VAL A 120 5.81 16.77 -10.61
CA VAL A 120 4.80 17.41 -11.46
C VAL A 120 5.21 17.32 -12.92
N LYS A 121 4.45 16.55 -13.69
CA LYS A 121 4.61 16.34 -15.14
C LYS A 121 3.39 16.88 -15.88
N VAL A 122 3.53 17.20 -17.17
CA VAL A 122 2.40 17.51 -18.06
C VAL A 122 1.64 16.22 -18.34
N GLN A 123 0.68 15.91 -17.48
CA GLN A 123 -0.17 14.73 -17.55
C GLN A 123 -1.48 14.96 -16.79
N LYS A 124 -2.42 14.04 -16.96
CA LYS A 124 -3.71 14.10 -16.28
C LYS A 124 -3.60 13.49 -14.88
N TYR A 125 -3.74 14.32 -13.85
CA TYR A 125 -3.92 13.90 -12.47
C TYR A 125 -5.41 13.80 -12.16
N ARG A 126 -5.80 12.76 -11.42
CA ARG A 126 -7.16 12.57 -10.91
C ARG A 126 -7.11 12.72 -9.41
N GLY A 127 -7.95 13.57 -8.84
CA GLY A 127 -8.00 13.75 -7.41
C GLY A 127 -9.44 13.76 -6.90
N SER A 128 -9.57 13.53 -5.61
CA SER A 128 -10.82 13.65 -4.88
C SER A 128 -10.56 14.12 -3.46
N PHE A 129 -11.60 14.64 -2.81
CA PHE A 129 -11.60 14.93 -1.39
C PHE A 129 -13.03 14.89 -0.88
N TRP A 130 -13.21 14.53 0.38
CA TRP A 130 -14.50 14.58 1.06
C TRP A 130 -14.60 15.83 1.92
N VAL A 131 -15.76 16.49 1.90
CA VAL A 131 -16.03 17.68 2.70
C VAL A 131 -17.35 17.54 3.44
N ARG A 132 -17.35 17.95 4.71
CA ARG A 132 -18.56 18.22 5.49
C ARG A 132 -18.58 19.69 5.92
N GLY A 133 -19.73 20.34 5.76
CA GLY A 133 -19.93 21.75 6.06
C GLY A 133 -20.56 22.53 4.91
N ASP A 134 -21.26 23.63 5.21
CA ASP A 134 -22.00 24.40 4.21
C ASP A 134 -21.09 25.45 3.54
N TYR A 135 -20.79 25.20 2.27
CA TYR A 135 -19.94 26.06 1.47
C TYR A 135 -20.57 26.38 0.11
N GLY A 136 -20.95 27.64 -0.08
CA GLY A 136 -21.44 28.21 -1.32
C GLY A 136 -20.32 28.89 -2.11
N GLY A 137 -19.51 28.10 -2.82
CA GLY A 137 -18.41 28.61 -3.64
C GLY A 137 -17.77 27.54 -4.52
N ASP A 138 -16.51 27.74 -4.87
CA ASP A 138 -15.69 26.80 -5.62
C ASP A 138 -14.41 26.53 -4.85
N PHE A 139 -14.00 25.26 -4.77
CA PHE A 139 -12.67 24.90 -4.33
C PHE A 139 -11.69 25.07 -5.49
N THR A 140 -10.43 25.31 -5.17
CA THR A 140 -9.31 25.34 -6.12
C THR A 140 -8.28 24.31 -5.68
N ALA A 141 -8.10 23.27 -6.48
CA ALA A 141 -7.03 22.30 -6.32
C ALA A 141 -5.82 22.75 -7.16
N SER A 142 -4.60 22.69 -6.63
CA SER A 142 -3.39 23.10 -7.37
C SER A 142 -2.15 22.29 -7.02
N LEU A 143 -1.29 22.06 -8.02
CA LEU A 143 0.09 21.62 -7.84
C LEU A 143 1.00 22.84 -7.95
N GLN A 144 1.84 23.07 -6.93
CA GLN A 144 2.61 24.31 -6.81
C GLN A 144 4.03 24.08 -6.29
N SER A 145 4.97 24.94 -6.71
CA SER A 145 6.35 24.91 -6.22
C SER A 145 6.43 25.37 -4.77
N ASN A 146 7.17 24.64 -3.94
CA ASN A 146 7.48 25.06 -2.57
C ASN A 146 8.55 26.16 -2.50
N ILE A 147 9.23 26.42 -3.62
CA ILE A 147 10.33 27.38 -3.70
C ILE A 147 9.80 28.74 -4.18
N THR A 148 9.00 28.73 -5.26
CA THR A 148 8.57 29.96 -5.94
C THR A 148 7.09 30.28 -5.73
N GLY A 149 6.29 29.33 -5.24
CA GLY A 149 4.83 29.45 -5.20
C GLY A 149 4.16 29.37 -6.59
N GLU A 150 4.92 29.12 -7.65
CA GLU A 150 4.36 28.97 -8.99
C GLU A 150 3.39 27.78 -9.04
N ARG A 151 2.19 28.00 -9.57
CA ARG A 151 1.19 26.95 -9.80
C ARG A 151 1.38 26.35 -11.19
N PHE A 152 1.77 25.08 -11.24
CA PHE A 152 1.97 24.34 -12.48
C PHE A 152 0.65 23.85 -13.07
N GLY A 153 -0.30 23.47 -12.21
CA GLY A 153 -1.63 23.03 -12.61
C GLY A 153 -2.68 23.51 -11.60
N VAL A 154 -3.87 23.83 -12.09
CA VAL A 154 -4.99 24.33 -11.29
C VAL A 154 -6.29 23.72 -11.81
N ALA A 155 -7.15 23.28 -10.91
CA ALA A 155 -8.51 22.85 -11.20
C ALA A 155 -9.50 23.59 -10.29
N LYS A 156 -10.56 24.15 -10.88
CA LYS A 156 -11.71 24.66 -10.11
C LYS A 156 -12.71 23.55 -9.92
N VAL A 157 -13.16 23.35 -8.68
CA VAL A 157 -14.07 22.28 -8.30
C VAL A 157 -15.31 22.90 -7.68
N LYS A 158 -16.46 22.76 -8.35
CA LYS A 158 -17.71 23.34 -7.86
C LYS A 158 -18.09 22.70 -6.53
N SER A 159 -18.31 23.50 -5.49
CA SER A 159 -18.76 22.97 -4.21
C SER A 159 -20.17 22.38 -4.34
N ARG A 160 -20.31 21.15 -3.87
CA ARG A 160 -21.60 20.51 -3.55
C ARG A 160 -21.76 20.28 -2.05
N SER A 161 -20.87 20.85 -1.23
CA SER A 161 -20.82 20.63 0.21
C SER A 161 -22.08 21.15 0.89
N ARG A 162 -22.52 20.46 1.94
CA ARG A 162 -23.76 20.74 2.65
C ARG A 162 -23.52 20.68 4.16
N ALA A 163 -24.38 21.36 4.90
CA ALA A 163 -24.44 21.19 6.34
C ALA A 163 -24.75 19.72 6.66
N ASN A 164 -24.00 19.16 7.62
CA ASN A 164 -24.24 17.84 8.19
C ASN A 164 -24.20 16.64 7.23
N GLU A 165 -23.56 16.77 6.07
CA GLU A 165 -23.40 15.67 5.10
C GLU A 165 -21.97 15.66 4.56
N TRP A 166 -21.37 14.47 4.50
CA TRP A 166 -20.09 14.25 3.82
C TRP A 166 -20.34 14.10 2.31
N VAL A 167 -19.70 14.95 1.51
CA VAL A 167 -19.82 14.95 0.06
C VAL A 167 -18.44 14.80 -0.57
N GLU A 168 -18.33 13.90 -1.55
CA GLU A 168 -17.11 13.74 -2.35
C GLU A 168 -17.07 14.71 -3.53
N HIS A 169 -15.88 15.27 -3.76
CA HIS A 169 -15.61 16.19 -4.86
C HIS A 169 -14.44 15.66 -5.67
N GLU A 170 -14.75 15.07 -6.82
CA GLU A 170 -13.75 14.61 -7.78
C GLU A 170 -13.35 15.74 -8.73
N PHE A 171 -12.09 15.71 -9.16
CA PHE A 171 -11.57 16.65 -10.14
C PHE A 171 -10.47 16.03 -11.01
N THR A 172 -10.20 16.71 -12.11
CA THR A 172 -9.03 16.46 -12.95
C THR A 172 -8.18 17.72 -12.97
N LEU A 173 -6.87 17.53 -12.83
CA LEU A 173 -5.88 18.60 -12.92
C LEU A 173 -4.82 18.23 -13.95
N THR A 174 -4.44 19.17 -14.81
CA THR A 174 -3.40 18.97 -15.83
C THR A 174 -2.41 20.14 -15.77
N PRO A 175 -1.17 19.90 -15.33
CA PRO A 175 -0.14 20.93 -15.34
C PRO A 175 0.15 21.41 -16.76
N ASN A 176 0.45 22.70 -16.91
CA ASN A 176 0.80 23.31 -18.19
C ASN A 176 2.29 23.14 -18.56
N LYS A 177 3.13 22.77 -17.59
CA LYS A 177 4.55 22.46 -17.76
C LYS A 177 5.03 21.48 -16.68
N ASN A 178 6.16 20.83 -16.94
CA ASN A 178 6.85 20.04 -15.94
C ASN A 178 7.46 20.97 -14.89
N ALA A 179 7.40 20.58 -13.61
CA ALA A 179 8.18 21.26 -12.59
C ALA A 179 9.68 20.92 -12.75
N PRO A 180 10.58 21.84 -12.38
CA PRO A 180 12.02 21.62 -12.49
C PRO A 180 12.58 20.64 -11.46
N SER A 181 11.82 20.31 -10.42
CA SER A 181 12.17 19.33 -9.38
C SER A 181 10.90 18.77 -8.73
N SER A 182 11.03 17.82 -7.82
CA SER A 182 9.93 17.27 -7.01
C SER A 182 9.56 18.13 -5.80
N ASN A 183 10.23 19.27 -5.55
CA ASN A 183 9.95 20.12 -4.40
C ASN A 183 8.69 20.97 -4.60
N ASN A 184 7.55 20.28 -4.62
CA ASN A 184 6.22 20.81 -4.90
C ASN A 184 5.22 20.27 -3.86
N THR A 185 4.10 20.95 -3.74
CA THR A 185 2.98 20.61 -2.87
C THR A 185 1.68 20.53 -3.66
N PHE A 186 0.73 19.78 -3.11
CA PHE A 186 -0.67 19.81 -3.53
C PHE A 186 -1.47 20.66 -2.56
N ALA A 187 -2.24 21.62 -3.06
CA ALA A 187 -3.06 22.51 -2.24
C ALA A 187 -4.53 22.46 -2.62
N ILE A 188 -5.40 22.60 -1.61
CA ILE A 188 -6.83 22.88 -1.79
C ILE A 188 -7.11 24.21 -1.09
N THR A 189 -7.63 25.18 -1.84
CA THR A 189 -8.05 26.49 -1.31
C THR A 189 -9.48 26.82 -1.67
N PHE A 190 -10.10 27.69 -0.89
CA PHE A 190 -11.46 28.18 -1.11
C PHE A 190 -11.59 29.61 -0.56
N ASP A 191 -12.56 30.38 -1.05
CA ASP A 191 -12.83 31.73 -0.52
C ASP A 191 -13.69 31.64 0.74
N ALA A 192 -13.18 32.12 1.86
CA ALA A 192 -13.88 32.12 3.15
C ALA A 192 -15.25 32.84 3.09
N LYS A 193 -15.44 33.78 2.17
CA LYS A 193 -16.73 34.47 1.97
C LYS A 193 -17.88 33.51 1.60
N GLY A 194 -17.56 32.37 0.98
CA GLY A 194 -18.57 31.37 0.61
C GLY A 194 -19.00 30.45 1.77
N LEU A 195 -18.33 30.53 2.93
CA LEU A 195 -18.69 29.73 4.09
C LEU A 195 -20.01 30.21 4.70
N LYS A 196 -20.88 29.25 5.01
CA LYS A 196 -22.06 29.48 5.88
C LYS A 196 -21.90 28.83 7.26
N SER A 197 -20.90 27.97 7.42
CA SER A 197 -20.40 27.44 8.70
C SER A 197 -19.12 28.15 9.15
N GLU A 198 -18.70 27.96 10.40
CA GLU A 198 -17.45 28.53 10.93
C GLU A 198 -16.20 27.93 10.28
N SER A 199 -16.27 26.67 9.85
CA SER A 199 -15.19 25.91 9.22
C SER A 199 -15.74 24.81 8.31
N LEU A 200 -14.83 24.08 7.66
CA LEU A 200 -15.13 22.86 6.90
C LEU A 200 -14.24 21.72 7.40
N ASP A 201 -14.81 20.53 7.49
CA ASP A 201 -14.06 19.31 7.77
C ASP A 201 -13.74 18.58 6.47
N PHE A 202 -12.49 18.16 6.31
CA PHE A 202 -11.97 17.44 5.16
C PHE A 202 -11.48 16.06 5.55
N ASN A 203 -11.69 15.08 4.67
CA ASN A 203 -11.21 13.72 4.83
C ASN A 203 -10.92 13.07 3.46
N LEU A 204 -10.20 11.96 3.46
CA LEU A 204 -9.83 11.14 2.30
C LEU A 204 -9.48 12.00 1.07
N ILE A 205 -8.40 12.75 1.19
CA ILE A 205 -7.89 13.67 0.17
C ILE A 205 -6.88 12.93 -0.69
N SER A 206 -7.17 12.73 -1.97
CA SER A 206 -6.37 11.89 -2.86
C SER A 206 -5.94 12.62 -4.12
N LEU A 207 -4.75 12.30 -4.61
CA LEU A 207 -4.27 12.74 -5.92
C LEU A 207 -3.43 11.63 -6.55
N PHE A 208 -3.90 11.10 -7.67
CA PHE A 208 -3.21 10.10 -8.46
C PHE A 208 -2.70 10.67 -9.79
N PRO A 209 -1.45 10.36 -10.19
CA PRO A 209 -1.02 10.46 -11.57
C PRO A 209 -1.67 9.35 -12.41
N PRO A 210 -1.40 9.26 -13.73
CA PRO A 210 -1.65 8.03 -14.47
C PRO A 210 -0.98 6.82 -13.81
N THR A 211 -1.70 5.71 -13.73
CA THR A 211 -1.26 4.47 -13.10
C THR A 211 -0.92 3.41 -14.14
N TYR A 212 -0.12 2.43 -13.75
CA TYR A 212 0.23 1.30 -14.61
C TYR A 212 -1.04 0.61 -15.13
N LYS A 213 -1.09 0.38 -16.45
CA LYS A 213 -2.25 -0.12 -17.21
C LYS A 213 -3.58 0.63 -16.96
N GLY A 214 -3.53 1.84 -16.41
CA GLY A 214 -4.72 2.65 -16.12
C GLY A 214 -5.61 2.10 -15.01
N ARG A 215 -5.09 1.20 -14.16
CA ARG A 215 -5.83 0.64 -13.01
C ARG A 215 -6.25 1.76 -12.05
N LYS A 216 -7.54 1.85 -11.71
CA LYS A 216 -7.99 2.74 -10.62
C LYS A 216 -7.34 2.28 -9.31
N ASN A 217 -6.98 3.22 -8.44
CA ASN A 217 -6.26 2.88 -7.19
C ASN A 217 -4.94 2.11 -7.43
N GLY A 218 -4.34 2.29 -8.60
CA GLY A 218 -3.26 1.45 -9.09
C GLY A 218 -1.87 1.90 -8.67
N MET A 219 -0.88 1.30 -9.31
CA MET A 219 0.53 1.48 -9.00
C MET A 219 1.23 2.50 -9.89
N ARG A 220 2.38 2.98 -9.43
CA ARG A 220 3.23 3.92 -10.17
C ARG A 220 3.82 3.24 -11.39
N ILE A 221 3.70 3.91 -12.53
CA ILE A 221 4.14 3.39 -13.83
C ILE A 221 5.65 3.12 -13.84
N ASP A 222 6.46 4.08 -13.39
CA ASP A 222 7.92 4.00 -13.44
C ASP A 222 8.48 2.83 -12.60
N LEU A 223 7.92 2.60 -11.42
CA LEU A 223 8.33 1.50 -10.55
C LEU A 223 7.89 0.14 -11.10
N VAL A 224 6.65 0.03 -11.59
CA VAL A 224 6.18 -1.22 -12.19
C VAL A 224 6.98 -1.57 -13.46
N GLU A 225 7.25 -0.60 -14.34
CA GLU A 225 8.05 -0.82 -15.54
C GLU A 225 9.48 -1.25 -15.21
N ALA A 226 10.06 -0.72 -14.13
CA ALA A 226 11.37 -1.16 -13.65
C ALA A 226 11.32 -2.61 -13.11
N LEU A 227 10.28 -2.97 -12.37
CA LEU A 227 10.08 -4.33 -11.86
C LEU A 227 9.83 -5.34 -12.99
N GLU A 228 9.06 -4.95 -14.01
CA GLU A 228 8.76 -5.77 -15.19
C GLU A 228 10.03 -6.17 -15.95
N GLN A 229 11.06 -5.31 -15.99
CA GLN A 229 12.34 -5.60 -16.65
C GLN A 229 13.14 -6.73 -16.00
N PHE A 230 12.85 -7.11 -14.76
CA PHE A 230 13.46 -8.29 -14.13
C PHE A 230 12.84 -9.61 -14.62
N HIS A 231 11.76 -9.55 -15.40
CA HIS A 231 10.97 -10.70 -15.83
C HIS A 231 10.60 -11.64 -14.66
N PRO A 232 10.01 -11.11 -13.57
CA PRO A 232 9.63 -11.92 -12.43
C PRO A 232 8.55 -12.93 -12.81
N THR A 233 8.63 -14.12 -12.22
CA THR A 233 7.70 -15.22 -12.47
C THR A 233 6.85 -15.57 -11.26
N LEU A 234 7.30 -15.17 -10.07
CA LEU A 234 6.59 -15.35 -8.80
C LEU A 234 6.40 -14.01 -8.10
N PHE A 235 5.33 -13.90 -7.33
CA PHE A 235 5.09 -12.78 -6.43
C PHE A 235 4.61 -13.26 -5.06
N ARG A 236 5.42 -13.03 -4.02
CA ARG A 236 5.10 -13.32 -2.62
C ARG A 236 4.44 -12.12 -1.95
N LEU A 237 3.23 -12.31 -1.41
CA LEU A 237 2.42 -11.28 -0.76
C LEU A 237 1.46 -11.82 0.32
N PRO A 238 0.97 -10.95 1.22
CA PRO A 238 1.78 -9.86 1.76
C PRO A 238 3.04 -10.47 2.39
N GLY A 239 4.18 -9.83 2.14
CA GLY A 239 5.45 -10.36 2.58
C GLY A 239 5.79 -10.01 4.03
N GLY A 240 6.72 -10.81 4.53
CA GLY A 240 7.55 -10.54 5.70
C GLY A 240 6.81 -10.21 6.98
N ASN A 241 7.46 -9.37 7.77
CA ASN A 241 7.01 -8.97 9.09
C ASN A 241 5.67 -8.23 9.04
N MET A 242 5.34 -7.59 7.91
CA MET A 242 4.04 -6.93 7.71
C MET A 242 2.88 -7.90 7.91
N LEU A 243 2.99 -9.15 7.43
CA LEU A 243 1.95 -10.17 7.62
C LEU A 243 1.64 -10.42 9.09
N GLU A 244 2.69 -10.52 9.91
CA GLU A 244 2.60 -10.90 11.33
C GLU A 244 2.01 -9.80 12.21
N GLY A 245 2.29 -8.54 11.89
CA GLY A 245 1.95 -7.44 12.77
C GLY A 245 2.72 -7.46 14.10
N ARG A 246 2.42 -6.51 14.98
CA ARG A 246 3.14 -6.39 16.26
C ARG A 246 2.61 -7.30 17.35
N THR A 247 1.31 -7.60 17.31
CA THR A 247 0.54 -8.37 18.30
C THR A 247 -0.51 -9.20 17.56
N ASN A 248 -1.09 -10.21 18.22
CA ASN A 248 -2.11 -11.08 17.58
C ASN A 248 -3.42 -10.36 17.23
N THR A 249 -3.56 -9.08 17.60
CA THR A 249 -4.69 -8.22 17.24
C THR A 249 -4.32 -7.14 16.22
N SER A 250 -3.07 -7.10 15.78
CA SER A 250 -2.53 -6.10 14.85
C SER A 250 -1.79 -6.74 13.67
N TYR A 251 -2.15 -7.98 13.30
CA TYR A 251 -1.71 -8.66 12.07
C TYR A 251 -2.32 -7.99 10.84
N TRP A 252 -1.72 -8.21 9.66
CA TRP A 252 -2.27 -7.66 8.43
C TRP A 252 -3.56 -8.40 8.05
N ASN A 253 -4.70 -7.74 8.27
CA ASN A 253 -6.00 -8.29 7.94
C ASN A 253 -6.39 -7.92 6.50
N TRP A 254 -6.41 -8.90 5.60
CA TRP A 254 -6.70 -8.70 4.20
C TRP A 254 -8.09 -8.07 3.95
N LYS A 255 -9.08 -8.36 4.82
CA LYS A 255 -10.45 -7.83 4.72
C LYS A 255 -10.50 -6.31 4.91
N ASP A 256 -9.59 -5.78 5.72
CA ASP A 256 -9.43 -4.33 5.94
C ASP A 256 -8.74 -3.62 4.77
N SER A 257 -8.28 -4.38 3.77
CA SER A 257 -7.54 -3.88 2.61
C SER A 257 -8.34 -3.91 1.29
N ILE A 258 -9.56 -4.44 1.29
CA ILE A 258 -10.42 -4.52 0.11
C ILE A 258 -11.59 -3.54 0.20
N GLY A 259 -12.32 -3.36 -0.90
CA GLY A 259 -13.48 -2.47 -0.93
C GLY A 259 -13.13 -0.98 -1.02
N PRO A 260 -14.12 -0.08 -0.78
CA PRO A 260 -13.95 1.36 -0.90
C PRO A 260 -12.89 1.90 0.07
N LEU A 261 -12.06 2.84 -0.39
CA LEU A 261 -11.01 3.46 0.44
C LEU A 261 -11.54 4.10 1.72
N LYS A 262 -12.77 4.64 1.69
CA LYS A 262 -13.40 5.22 2.88
C LYS A 262 -13.68 4.21 3.97
N ASP A 263 -13.69 2.91 3.66
CA ASP A 263 -14.00 1.83 4.60
C ASP A 263 -12.73 1.06 5.01
N ARG A 264 -11.54 1.49 4.56
CA ARG A 264 -10.25 0.87 4.91
C ARG A 264 -9.63 1.57 6.13
N PRO A 265 -9.51 0.91 7.29
CA PRO A 265 -8.99 1.55 8.52
C PRO A 265 -7.49 1.83 8.47
N GLY A 266 -6.75 1.13 7.60
CA GLY A 266 -5.29 1.18 7.55
C GLY A 266 -4.65 0.18 8.51
N PHE A 267 -3.35 0.26 8.64
CA PHE A 267 -2.54 -0.69 9.41
C PHE A 267 -1.38 0.00 10.09
N ALA A 268 -1.12 -0.36 11.35
CA ALA A 268 -0.04 0.25 12.13
C ALA A 268 1.31 0.11 11.46
N GLY A 269 1.51 -0.95 10.68
CA GLY A 269 2.81 -1.25 10.11
C GLY A 269 3.78 -1.74 11.18
N VAL A 270 4.83 -2.40 10.72
CA VAL A 270 5.89 -2.91 11.61
C VAL A 270 7.20 -2.14 11.42
N TRP A 271 7.28 -1.32 10.37
CA TRP A 271 8.47 -0.57 9.92
C TRP A 271 8.46 0.92 10.27
N ASN A 272 7.89 1.27 11.42
CA ASN A 272 7.91 2.63 12.00
C ASN A 272 7.09 3.68 11.23
N TYR A 273 6.12 3.26 10.42
CA TYR A 273 5.09 4.13 9.85
C TYR A 273 3.77 3.37 9.67
N GLN A 274 2.68 4.13 9.71
CA GLN A 274 1.34 3.64 9.43
C GLN A 274 1.10 3.53 7.92
N GLN A 275 0.42 2.46 7.52
CA GLN A 275 0.01 2.18 6.16
C GLN A 275 -1.49 2.47 5.96
N THR A 276 -1.86 2.91 4.77
CA THR A 276 -3.21 3.39 4.44
C THR A 276 -4.17 2.26 4.08
N HIS A 277 -3.65 1.05 3.81
CA HIS A 277 -4.36 -0.03 3.10
C HIS A 277 -4.85 0.37 1.69
N GLY A 278 -4.32 1.46 1.13
CA GLY A 278 -4.61 1.86 -0.25
C GLY A 278 -4.09 0.84 -1.26
N LEU A 279 -2.90 0.31 -1.03
CA LEU A 279 -2.37 -0.88 -1.70
C LEU A 279 -2.78 -2.12 -0.92
N GLY A 280 -3.95 -2.67 -1.26
CA GLY A 280 -4.53 -3.83 -0.60
C GLY A 280 -4.45 -5.10 -1.44
N LEU A 281 -5.11 -6.17 -0.96
CA LEU A 281 -5.09 -7.49 -1.60
C LEU A 281 -5.49 -7.40 -3.09
N LEU A 282 -6.60 -6.69 -3.39
CA LEU A 282 -7.10 -6.57 -4.76
C LEU A 282 -6.12 -5.87 -5.71
N GLU A 283 -5.38 -4.88 -5.20
CA GLU A 283 -4.37 -4.16 -5.99
C GLU A 283 -3.13 -5.03 -6.23
N TYR A 284 -2.69 -5.81 -5.24
CA TYR A 284 -1.59 -6.77 -5.42
C TYR A 284 -1.93 -7.90 -6.40
N LEU A 285 -3.15 -8.45 -6.35
CA LEU A 285 -3.58 -9.50 -7.26
C LEU A 285 -3.63 -9.01 -8.71
N GLN A 286 -4.13 -7.80 -8.93
CA GLN A 286 -4.10 -7.17 -10.26
C GLN A 286 -2.68 -6.88 -10.74
N PHE A 287 -1.77 -6.51 -9.84
CA PHE A 287 -0.36 -6.32 -10.19
C PHE A 287 0.30 -7.63 -10.65
N ALA A 288 0.05 -8.74 -9.96
CA ALA A 288 0.52 -10.06 -10.38
C ALA A 288 -0.05 -10.46 -11.74
N GLU A 289 -1.36 -10.29 -11.94
CA GLU A 289 -2.04 -10.52 -13.22
C GLU A 289 -1.43 -9.67 -14.34
N ASP A 290 -1.16 -8.40 -14.04
CA ASP A 290 -0.64 -7.46 -15.01
C ASP A 290 0.78 -7.79 -15.46
N LEU A 291 1.60 -8.41 -14.62
CA LEU A 291 2.96 -8.88 -14.98
C LEU A 291 3.02 -10.37 -15.34
N GLY A 292 1.89 -11.09 -15.31
CA GLY A 292 1.85 -12.53 -15.56
C GLY A 292 2.59 -13.36 -14.51
N MET A 293 2.66 -12.88 -13.27
CA MET A 293 3.32 -13.56 -12.15
C MET A 293 2.38 -14.57 -11.48
N GLU A 294 2.93 -15.69 -11.02
CA GLU A 294 2.20 -16.60 -10.12
C GLU A 294 2.30 -16.15 -8.66
N LEU A 295 1.23 -16.37 -7.90
CA LEU A 295 1.11 -15.90 -6.52
C LEU A 295 1.70 -16.90 -5.54
N ILE A 296 2.45 -16.40 -4.56
CA ILE A 296 2.71 -17.04 -3.27
C ILE A 296 1.96 -16.21 -2.21
N LEU A 297 0.86 -16.74 -1.70
CA LEU A 297 0.05 -16.08 -0.69
C LEU A 297 0.52 -16.45 0.71
N GLY A 298 1.06 -15.49 1.45
CA GLY A 298 1.30 -15.61 2.89
C GLY A 298 0.00 -15.45 3.67
N VAL A 299 -0.31 -16.41 4.56
CA VAL A 299 -1.45 -16.34 5.47
C VAL A 299 -0.98 -16.24 6.92
N TYR A 300 -1.64 -15.40 7.70
CA TYR A 300 -1.24 -15.16 9.09
C TYR A 300 -1.44 -16.42 9.93
N ALA A 301 -0.34 -16.92 10.52
CA ALA A 301 -0.33 -18.21 11.20
C ALA A 301 -0.37 -18.12 12.74
N GLY A 302 -0.88 -17.01 13.30
CA GLY A 302 -1.11 -16.87 14.73
C GLY A 302 0.13 -16.61 15.60
N LEU A 303 1.25 -16.22 15.00
CA LEU A 303 2.46 -15.73 15.67
C LEU A 303 2.67 -14.26 15.27
N SER A 304 2.93 -13.39 16.25
CA SER A 304 3.23 -11.98 16.00
C SER A 304 4.64 -11.60 16.43
N LEU A 305 5.13 -10.45 15.97
CA LEU A 305 6.53 -10.02 16.18
C LEU A 305 6.92 -9.80 17.64
N ASN A 306 5.97 -9.50 18.54
CA ASN A 306 6.25 -9.43 19.98
C ASN A 306 6.41 -10.80 20.65
N GLY A 307 6.21 -11.89 19.90
CA GLY A 307 6.24 -13.27 20.39
C GLY A 307 4.90 -13.78 20.93
N ASP A 308 3.81 -13.03 20.76
CA ASP A 308 2.47 -13.52 21.07
C ASP A 308 2.13 -14.70 20.17
N ILE A 309 1.55 -15.75 20.78
CA ILE A 309 1.16 -16.98 20.11
C ILE A 309 -0.32 -17.21 20.38
N THR A 310 -1.09 -17.41 19.33
CA THR A 310 -2.51 -17.73 19.44
C THR A 310 -2.68 -19.12 20.02
N PRO A 311 -3.39 -19.30 21.15
CA PRO A 311 -3.66 -20.61 21.72
C PRO A 311 -4.39 -21.54 20.75
N GLU A 312 -4.10 -22.85 20.82
CA GLU A 312 -4.68 -23.87 19.92
C GLU A 312 -6.21 -23.85 19.92
N ASP A 313 -6.86 -23.64 21.06
CA ASP A 313 -8.32 -23.59 21.21
C ASP A 313 -8.99 -22.36 20.57
N GLN A 314 -8.20 -21.33 20.23
CA GLN A 314 -8.64 -20.12 19.54
C GLN A 314 -8.14 -20.05 18.09
N PHE A 315 -7.31 -21.01 17.68
CA PHE A 315 -6.60 -20.98 16.42
C PHE A 315 -7.51 -21.17 15.20
N GLN A 316 -8.66 -21.83 15.38
CA GLN A 316 -9.64 -22.06 14.31
C GLN A 316 -10.06 -20.76 13.61
N TYR A 317 -10.15 -19.64 14.34
CA TYR A 317 -10.47 -18.35 13.75
C TYR A 317 -9.52 -17.98 12.60
N PHE A 318 -8.21 -18.12 12.80
CA PHE A 318 -7.22 -17.78 11.76
C PHE A 318 -7.19 -18.77 10.60
N ILE A 319 -7.54 -20.03 10.85
CA ILE A 319 -7.77 -21.01 9.79
C ILE A 319 -8.92 -20.56 8.89
N ASP A 320 -10.05 -20.16 9.49
CA ASP A 320 -11.22 -19.70 8.73
C ASP A 320 -10.92 -18.41 7.96
N GLU A 321 -10.16 -17.47 8.54
CA GLU A 321 -9.73 -16.24 7.86
C GLU A 321 -8.86 -16.51 6.63
N ALA A 322 -7.94 -17.47 6.69
CA ALA A 322 -7.11 -17.86 5.55
C ALA A 322 -7.90 -18.61 4.47
N LEU A 323 -8.85 -19.47 4.86
CA LEU A 323 -9.72 -20.14 3.91
C LEU A 323 -10.64 -19.16 3.19
N ASP A 324 -11.15 -18.16 3.91
CA ASP A 324 -11.89 -17.03 3.37
C ASP A 324 -11.02 -16.23 2.36
N GLU A 325 -9.74 -15.98 2.67
CA GLU A 325 -8.79 -15.29 1.78
C GLU A 325 -8.52 -16.08 0.50
N ILE A 326 -8.26 -17.38 0.63
CA ILE A 326 -8.08 -18.28 -0.52
C ILE A 326 -9.36 -18.30 -1.36
N GLU A 327 -10.54 -18.38 -0.74
CA GLU A 327 -11.82 -18.33 -1.46
C GLU A 327 -12.02 -17.02 -2.23
N PHE A 328 -11.63 -15.88 -1.64
CA PHE A 328 -11.66 -14.59 -2.33
C PHE A 328 -10.83 -14.62 -3.62
N ILE A 329 -9.64 -15.23 -3.57
CA ILE A 329 -8.71 -15.25 -4.70
C ILE A 329 -9.14 -16.25 -5.78
N ARG A 330 -9.47 -17.49 -5.40
CA ARG A 330 -9.65 -18.60 -6.36
C ARG A 330 -11.03 -19.27 -6.35
N GLY A 331 -11.92 -18.87 -5.44
CA GLY A 331 -13.28 -19.40 -5.37
C GLY A 331 -14.15 -18.97 -6.56
N PRO A 332 -15.21 -19.72 -6.89
CA PRO A 332 -16.13 -19.35 -7.96
C PRO A 332 -16.92 -18.09 -7.59
N ALA A 333 -17.36 -17.32 -8.59
CA ALA A 333 -17.99 -16.00 -8.39
C ALA A 333 -19.30 -16.03 -7.58
N ASP A 334 -19.90 -17.21 -7.38
CA ASP A 334 -21.12 -17.43 -6.59
C ASP A 334 -20.85 -17.96 -5.17
N SER A 335 -19.58 -18.18 -4.80
CA SER A 335 -19.20 -18.48 -3.42
C SER A 335 -19.20 -17.23 -2.54
N LYS A 336 -19.08 -17.40 -1.22
CA LYS A 336 -19.18 -16.29 -0.25
C LYS A 336 -18.17 -15.18 -0.59
N TRP A 337 -16.89 -15.51 -0.71
CA TRP A 337 -15.86 -14.52 -1.01
C TRP A 337 -15.59 -14.32 -2.49
N GLY A 338 -15.88 -15.30 -3.35
CA GLY A 338 -15.85 -15.10 -4.80
C GLY A 338 -16.91 -14.08 -5.25
N ALA A 339 -18.07 -14.02 -4.60
CA ALA A 339 -19.08 -12.99 -4.86
C ALA A 339 -18.61 -11.59 -4.44
N VAL A 340 -17.85 -11.48 -3.33
CA VAL A 340 -17.23 -10.20 -2.93
C VAL A 340 -16.20 -9.76 -3.98
N ARG A 341 -15.32 -10.66 -4.43
CA ARG A 341 -14.37 -10.39 -5.53
C ARG A 341 -15.08 -9.90 -6.79
N ALA A 342 -16.16 -10.58 -7.18
CA ALA A 342 -16.98 -10.21 -8.33
C ALA A 342 -17.63 -8.82 -8.18
N GLN A 343 -18.15 -8.49 -7.00
CA GLN A 343 -18.72 -7.16 -6.70
C GLN A 343 -17.66 -6.05 -6.78
N LEU A 344 -16.41 -6.36 -6.47
CA LEU A 344 -15.28 -5.44 -6.60
C LEU A 344 -14.76 -5.31 -8.05
N GLY A 345 -15.44 -5.94 -9.01
CA GLY A 345 -15.19 -5.78 -10.43
C GLY A 345 -14.27 -6.84 -11.04
N HIS A 346 -13.97 -7.92 -10.32
CA HIS A 346 -13.16 -9.03 -10.83
C HIS A 346 -13.85 -10.38 -10.59
N PRO A 347 -14.75 -10.81 -11.50
CA PRO A 347 -15.52 -12.04 -11.30
C PRO A 347 -14.68 -13.32 -11.49
N GLU A 348 -13.62 -13.27 -12.29
CA GLU A 348 -12.80 -14.44 -12.59
C GLU A 348 -11.88 -14.78 -11.42
N PRO A 349 -11.68 -16.06 -11.06
CA PRO A 349 -10.69 -16.42 -10.06
C PRO A 349 -9.27 -16.18 -10.58
N TRP A 350 -8.36 -15.76 -9.71
CA TRP A 350 -6.93 -15.79 -10.01
C TRP A 350 -6.38 -17.21 -9.85
N LYS A 351 -5.30 -17.50 -10.59
CA LYS A 351 -4.49 -18.69 -10.37
C LYS A 351 -3.76 -18.54 -9.03
N LEU A 352 -4.03 -19.44 -8.10
CA LEU A 352 -3.30 -19.56 -6.83
C LEU A 352 -2.91 -21.02 -6.63
N GLU A 353 -1.61 -21.30 -6.72
CA GLU A 353 -1.03 -22.64 -6.52
C GLU A 353 -0.20 -22.74 -5.24
N TYR A 354 0.28 -21.62 -4.69
CA TYR A 354 1.23 -21.60 -3.59
C TYR A 354 0.67 -20.79 -2.42
N VAL A 355 0.51 -21.44 -1.26
CA VAL A 355 0.12 -20.80 0.01
C VAL A 355 1.21 -21.04 1.04
N GLU A 356 1.74 -19.95 1.55
CA GLU A 356 2.75 -19.93 2.60
C GLU A 356 2.08 -19.69 3.96
N ILE A 357 2.28 -20.61 4.90
CA ILE A 357 1.65 -20.55 6.22
C ILE A 357 2.61 -19.88 7.20
N GLY A 358 2.35 -18.62 7.55
CA GLY A 358 3.16 -17.84 8.50
C GLY A 358 4.35 -17.12 7.87
N ASN A 359 5.18 -16.50 8.73
CA ASN A 359 6.43 -15.85 8.36
C ASN A 359 7.46 -16.08 9.46
N GLU A 360 8.66 -16.51 9.08
CA GLU A 360 9.82 -16.68 9.97
C GLU A 360 9.50 -17.27 11.36
N ASP A 361 8.63 -18.29 11.43
CA ASP A 361 8.07 -18.85 12.68
C ASP A 361 9.09 -19.42 13.68
N TRP A 362 10.37 -19.46 13.30
CA TRP A 362 11.49 -19.83 14.17
C TRP A 362 12.13 -18.64 14.91
N LEU A 363 11.79 -17.39 14.56
CA LEU A 363 12.38 -16.18 15.12
C LEU A 363 11.57 -15.60 16.29
N ALA A 364 10.36 -15.10 16.02
CA ALA A 364 9.55 -14.42 17.02
C ALA A 364 9.07 -15.40 18.10
N GLY A 365 9.15 -14.97 19.37
CA GLY A 365 8.72 -15.81 20.50
C GLY A 365 9.50 -17.12 20.66
N ALA A 366 10.70 -17.24 20.05
CA ALA A 366 11.51 -18.45 20.16
C ALA A 366 11.87 -18.76 21.63
N PRO A 367 11.85 -20.06 22.04
CA PRO A 367 11.57 -21.24 21.23
C PRO A 367 10.08 -21.60 21.12
N ALA A 368 9.19 -20.94 21.85
CA ALA A 368 7.77 -21.28 21.93
C ALA A 368 7.05 -21.11 20.57
N GLY A 369 7.36 -20.05 19.82
CA GLY A 369 6.82 -19.82 18.48
C GLY A 369 7.09 -21.01 17.56
N TRP A 370 8.33 -21.49 17.51
CA TRP A 370 8.72 -22.65 16.71
C TRP A 370 8.08 -23.96 17.17
N ASN A 371 7.98 -24.18 18.48
CA ASN A 371 7.38 -25.40 19.01
C ASN A 371 5.89 -25.48 18.66
N THR A 372 5.15 -24.40 18.91
CA THR A 372 3.72 -24.33 18.55
C THR A 372 3.49 -24.41 17.04
N TYR A 373 4.42 -23.91 16.21
CA TYR A 373 4.39 -24.07 14.76
C TYR A 373 4.31 -25.55 14.36
N LYS A 374 5.26 -26.34 14.88
CA LYS A 374 5.36 -27.78 14.57
C LYS A 374 4.25 -28.60 15.22
N GLU A 375 3.82 -28.21 16.41
CA GLU A 375 2.86 -28.99 17.22
C GLU A 375 1.44 -28.87 16.69
N TYR A 376 0.96 -27.66 16.40
CA TYR A 376 -0.43 -27.48 15.94
C TYR A 376 -0.62 -26.42 14.86
N ARG A 377 0.12 -25.30 14.86
CA ARG A 377 -0.22 -24.19 13.93
C ARG A 377 -0.07 -24.60 12.47
N PHE A 378 1.08 -25.16 12.08
CA PHE A 378 1.29 -25.63 10.70
C PHE A 378 0.45 -26.86 10.35
N PRO A 379 0.42 -27.96 11.16
CA PRO A 379 -0.38 -29.14 10.83
C PRO A 379 -1.88 -28.86 10.65
N LEU A 380 -2.49 -28.03 11.52
CA LEU A 380 -3.91 -27.71 11.43
C LEU A 380 -4.23 -26.87 10.19
N PHE A 381 -3.40 -25.86 9.88
CA PHE A 381 -3.53 -25.09 8.64
C PHE A 381 -3.39 -25.99 7.40
N LEU A 382 -2.36 -26.83 7.37
CA LEU A 382 -2.08 -27.72 6.25
C LEU A 382 -3.25 -28.69 6.01
N GLU A 383 -3.80 -29.29 7.06
CA GLU A 383 -4.96 -30.17 6.97
C GLU A 383 -6.18 -29.42 6.40
N ALA A 384 -6.50 -28.26 6.98
CA ALA A 384 -7.67 -27.48 6.58
C ALA A 384 -7.58 -27.00 5.12
N ILE A 385 -6.42 -26.47 4.71
CA ILE A 385 -6.19 -26.00 3.34
C ILE A 385 -6.25 -27.16 2.35
N ASN A 386 -5.56 -28.28 2.61
CA ASN A 386 -5.59 -29.45 1.71
C ASN A 386 -6.97 -30.08 1.57
N LYS A 387 -7.81 -29.97 2.61
CA LYS A 387 -9.20 -30.46 2.59
C LYS A 387 -10.10 -29.54 1.76
N ALA A 388 -9.91 -28.23 1.84
CA ALA A 388 -10.75 -27.25 1.16
C ALA A 388 -10.32 -26.99 -0.29
N TRP A 389 -9.02 -27.03 -0.56
CA TRP A 389 -8.44 -26.52 -1.80
C TRP A 389 -7.30 -27.40 -2.30
N PHE A 390 -7.27 -27.65 -3.61
CA PHE A 390 -6.10 -28.24 -4.28
C PHE A 390 -5.08 -27.14 -4.56
N VAL A 391 -4.26 -26.83 -3.55
CA VAL A 391 -3.13 -25.88 -3.60
C VAL A 391 -1.93 -26.50 -2.87
N LEU A 392 -0.71 -26.06 -3.19
CA LEU A 392 0.48 -26.43 -2.42
C LEU A 392 0.60 -25.48 -1.22
N ALA A 393 0.25 -25.97 -0.04
CA ALA A 393 0.50 -25.28 1.22
C ALA A 393 1.84 -25.74 1.81
N PHE A 394 2.71 -24.80 2.17
CA PHE A 394 4.07 -25.08 2.63
C PHE A 394 4.52 -24.08 3.71
N PRO A 395 5.49 -24.45 4.56
CA PRO A 395 6.01 -23.55 5.56
C PRO A 395 6.96 -22.54 4.91
N MET A 396 7.08 -21.35 5.48
CA MET A 396 8.15 -20.45 5.08
C MET A 396 9.51 -21.06 5.41
N THR A 397 10.38 -21.16 4.41
CA THR A 397 11.80 -21.41 4.62
C THR A 397 12.57 -20.35 3.86
N ILE A 398 12.99 -19.30 4.56
CA ILE A 398 14.09 -18.49 4.07
C ILE A 398 15.33 -19.36 4.24
N THR A 399 15.93 -19.76 3.13
CA THR A 399 17.31 -20.25 3.11
C THR A 399 18.11 -19.41 2.14
#